data_AF-A0A3P6PEL0-F1
#
_entry.id   AF-A0A3P6PEL0-F1
#
_cell.length_a   1.000
_cell.length_b   1.000
_cell.length_c   1.000
_cell.angle_alpha   90.00
_cell.angle_beta   90.00
_cell.angle_gamma   90.00
#
_symmetry.space_group_name_H-M   'P 1'
#
loop_
_entity.id
_entity.type
_entity.pdbx_description
1 polymer ?
#
loop_
_entity_poly.entity_id
_entity_poly.type
_entity_poly.pdbx_seq_one_letter_code
_entity_poly.pdbx_strand_id
1 'polypeptide(L)'
;MLEARCATAAVALSGGRVFVFGGWNGKSSLVSVECCHLQTDWSRTIETARTEVFWRPLESMGTPRYFHAAVSFKRKILIAGGYRRDETNQRIVQSVVEVFSPPNAERPRGEWTRVADLLVPRQGLVLLVIKDGLYALG
;
A
#
# COMPACT_ATOMS: atom_id res chain seq x y z
N MET A 1 -6.70 -8.47 8.56
CA MET A 1 -6.30 -7.05 8.60
C MET A 1 -6.75 -6.50 9.94
N LEU A 2 -6.02 -5.51 10.46
CA LEU A 2 -6.22 -4.87 11.77
C LEU A 2 -7.40 -3.89 11.74
N GLU A 3 -7.78 -3.40 10.57
CA GLU A 3 -8.99 -2.62 10.37
C GLU A 3 -9.73 -2.99 9.07
N ALA A 4 -11.04 -2.72 9.05
CA ALA A 4 -11.86 -2.90 7.86
C ALA A 4 -11.49 -1.86 6.80
N ARG A 5 -11.31 -2.32 5.56
CA ARG A 5 -10.94 -1.46 4.43
C ARG A 5 -11.46 -2.03 3.12
N CYS A 6 -11.84 -1.15 2.20
CA CYS A 6 -12.06 -1.47 0.78
C CYS A 6 -11.26 -0.51 -0.12
N ALA A 7 -11.18 -0.83 -1.41
CA ALA A 7 -10.45 -0.01 -2.41
C ALA A 7 -8.99 0.30 -1.99
N THR A 8 -8.36 -0.66 -1.32
CA THR A 8 -6.94 -0.66 -0.94
C THR A 8 -6.09 -1.14 -2.12
N ALA A 9 -4.79 -0.83 -2.09
CA ALA A 9 -3.81 -1.49 -2.95
C ALA A 9 -3.02 -2.51 -2.14
N ALA A 10 -2.63 -3.62 -2.78
CA ALA A 10 -1.81 -4.65 -2.15
C ALA A 10 -0.66 -5.07 -3.07
N VAL A 11 0.49 -5.38 -2.48
CA VAL A 11 1.69 -5.83 -3.21
C VAL A 11 2.32 -7.00 -2.45
N ALA A 12 2.60 -8.08 -3.16
CA ALA A 12 3.42 -9.17 -2.66
C ALA A 12 4.87 -8.99 -3.14
N LEU A 13 5.84 -9.18 -2.23
CA LEU A 13 7.26 -9.26 -2.56
C LEU A 13 7.73 -10.72 -2.49
N SER A 14 8.90 -10.99 -3.08
CA SER A 14 9.58 -12.28 -2.96
C SER A 14 9.74 -12.69 -1.49
N GLY A 15 9.55 -13.97 -1.20
CA GLY A 15 9.62 -14.50 0.16
C GLY A 15 8.33 -14.26 0.97
N GLY A 16 7.17 -14.22 0.31
CA GLY A 16 5.87 -14.34 0.99
C GLY A 16 5.37 -13.10 1.72
N ARG A 17 6.12 -11.99 1.75
CA ARG A 17 5.66 -10.76 2.41
C ARG A 17 4.60 -10.06 1.56
N VAL A 18 3.43 -9.85 2.14
CA VAL A 18 2.32 -9.11 1.52
C VAL A 18 2.11 -7.81 2.29
N PHE A 19 1.92 -6.72 1.54
CA PHE A 19 1.70 -5.38 2.07
C PHE A 19 0.35 -4.86 1.56
N VAL A 20 -0.40 -4.21 2.43
CA VAL A 20 -1.71 -3.62 2.15
C VAL A 20 -1.69 -2.16 2.56
N PHE A 21 -2.12 -1.27 1.66
CA PHE A 21 -1.95 0.18 1.77
C PHE A 21 -3.28 0.90 1.73
N GLY A 22 -3.54 1.75 2.73
CA GLY A 22 -4.69 2.66 2.74
C GLY A 22 -6.03 1.96 2.51
N GLY A 23 -6.92 2.62 1.78
CA GLY A 23 -8.30 2.17 1.58
C GLY A 23 -9.32 3.05 2.31
N TRP A 24 -10.57 2.61 2.31
CA TRP A 24 -11.70 3.29 2.94
C TRP A 24 -12.36 2.37 3.97
N ASN A 25 -12.52 2.84 5.20
CA ASN A 25 -13.08 2.05 6.31
C ASN A 25 -14.59 2.29 6.55
N GLY A 26 -15.27 2.99 5.64
CA GLY A 26 -16.66 3.43 5.83
C GLY A 26 -16.78 4.87 6.35
N LYS A 27 -15.73 5.42 6.95
CA LYS A 27 -15.72 6.75 7.59
C LYS A 27 -14.66 7.69 7.03
N SER A 28 -13.44 7.20 6.83
CA SER A 28 -12.30 8.00 6.38
C SER A 28 -11.39 7.23 5.44
N SER A 29 -10.60 7.99 4.67
CA SER A 29 -9.49 7.47 3.89
C SER A 29 -8.33 7.10 4.82
N LEU A 30 -7.74 5.94 4.62
CA LEU A 30 -6.72 5.40 5.51
C LEU A 30 -5.30 5.79 5.07
N VAL A 31 -4.45 6.09 6.04
CA VAL A 31 -2.98 6.19 5.89
C VAL A 31 -2.27 4.89 6.28
N SER A 32 -2.96 4.00 6.97
CA SER A 32 -2.37 2.83 7.59
C SER A 32 -1.88 1.82 6.55
N VAL A 33 -0.79 1.18 6.94
CA VAL A 33 -0.13 0.14 6.16
C VAL A 33 -0.03 -1.09 7.04
N GLU A 34 -0.40 -2.23 6.49
CA GLU A 34 -0.31 -3.51 7.19
C GLU A 34 0.48 -4.50 6.35
N CYS A 35 1.20 -5.40 7.00
CA CYS A 35 1.82 -6.52 6.31
C CYS A 35 1.58 -7.84 7.02
N CYS A 36 1.66 -8.92 6.24
CA CYS A 36 1.74 -10.27 6.73
C CYS A 36 2.81 -11.05 5.95
N HIS A 37 3.12 -12.25 6.44
CA HIS A 37 3.99 -13.19 5.76
C HIS A 37 3.18 -14.44 5.43
N LEU A 38 2.90 -14.63 4.15
CA LEU A 38 2.29 -15.85 3.61
C LEU A 38 3.39 -16.85 3.28
N GLN A 39 3.48 -17.93 4.05
CA GLN A 39 4.36 -19.03 3.68
C GLN A 39 3.78 -19.81 2.50
N THR A 40 4.64 -20.46 1.74
CA THR A 40 4.24 -21.32 0.60
C THR A 40 3.32 -22.46 1.02
N ASP A 41 3.46 -22.94 2.27
CA ASP A 41 2.47 -23.81 2.90
C ASP A 41 1.43 -22.95 3.65
N TRP A 42 0.32 -22.70 2.94
CA TRP A 42 -0.81 -21.97 3.48
C TRP A 42 -1.47 -22.70 4.66
N SER A 43 -1.35 -24.02 4.76
CA SER A 43 -1.92 -24.83 5.85
C SER A 43 -1.23 -24.48 7.17
N ARG A 44 0.11 -24.45 7.14
CA ARG A 44 0.93 -24.01 8.28
C ARG A 44 0.72 -22.53 8.62
N THR A 45 0.45 -21.71 7.61
CA THR A 45 0.09 -20.30 7.82
C THR A 45 -1.23 -20.15 8.59
N ILE A 46 -2.23 -20.99 8.32
CA ILE A 46 -3.50 -20.98 9.07
C ILE A 46 -3.30 -21.38 10.54
N GLU A 47 -2.47 -22.39 10.80
CA GLU A 47 -2.19 -22.84 12.16
C GLU A 47 -1.44 -21.78 12.98
N THR A 48 -0.38 -21.19 12.40
CA THR A 48 0.43 -20.15 13.06
C THR A 48 -0.30 -18.82 13.20
N ALA A 49 -1.18 -18.46 12.26
CA ALA A 49 -1.99 -17.24 12.37
C ALA A 49 -2.97 -17.25 13.56
N ARG A 50 -3.27 -18.42 14.12
CA ARG A 50 -4.10 -18.55 15.34
C ARG A 50 -3.31 -18.28 16.62
N THR A 51 -1.99 -18.39 16.58
CA THR A 51 -1.11 -18.25 17.75
C THR A 51 -0.25 -16.99 17.70
N GLU A 52 0.06 -16.48 16.51
CA GLU A 52 0.81 -15.25 16.31
C GLU A 52 -0.03 -14.13 15.69
N VAL A 53 0.37 -12.88 15.95
CA VAL A 53 -0.18 -11.70 15.28
C VAL A 53 0.21 -11.75 13.79
N PHE A 54 -0.72 -12.27 12.98
CA PHE A 54 -0.53 -12.48 11.53
C PHE A 54 -0.39 -11.16 10.75
N TRP A 55 -1.18 -10.14 11.10
CA TRP A 55 -1.11 -8.81 10.51
C TRP A 55 -0.35 -7.84 11.41
N ARG A 56 0.68 -7.20 10.88
CA ARG A 56 1.54 -6.26 11.62
C ARG A 56 1.41 -4.85 11.03
N PRO A 57 1.29 -3.80 11.87
CA PRO A 57 1.24 -2.43 11.39
C PRO A 57 2.65 -1.98 10.95
N LEU A 58 2.70 -1.17 9.89
CA LEU A 58 3.91 -0.56 9.35
C LEU A 58 3.82 0.97 9.37
N GLU A 59 4.87 1.62 8.88
CA GLU A 59 4.93 3.08 8.81
C GLU A 59 3.80 3.60 7.93
N SER A 60 3.10 4.63 8.42
CA SER A 60 1.93 5.17 7.72
C SER A 60 2.35 6.00 6.51
N MET A 61 1.53 5.99 5.46
CA MET A 61 1.72 6.88 4.31
C MET A 61 1.57 8.34 4.74
N GLY A 62 2.25 9.25 4.04
CA GLY A 62 2.09 10.68 4.31
C GLY A 62 0.71 11.21 3.91
N THR A 63 0.07 10.58 2.92
CA THR A 63 -1.24 11.00 2.41
C THR A 63 -2.26 9.86 2.48
N PRO A 64 -3.43 10.05 3.11
CA PRO A 64 -4.49 9.05 3.10
C PRO A 64 -5.00 8.86 1.68
N ARG A 65 -5.28 7.61 1.28
CA ARG A 65 -5.71 7.33 -0.10
C ARG A 65 -6.46 6.02 -0.24
N TYR A 66 -7.40 5.99 -1.18
CA TYR A 66 -8.09 4.79 -1.66
C TYR A 66 -8.36 4.90 -3.17
N PHE A 67 -8.63 3.78 -3.83
CA PHE A 67 -8.60 3.66 -5.31
C PHE A 67 -7.25 4.09 -5.93
N HIS A 68 -6.16 3.96 -5.17
CA HIS A 68 -4.80 4.16 -5.65
C HIS A 68 -4.24 2.83 -6.17
N ALA A 69 -3.11 2.92 -6.87
CA ALA A 69 -2.38 1.75 -7.34
C ALA A 69 -1.07 1.61 -6.59
N ALA A 70 -0.61 0.36 -6.48
CA ALA A 70 0.69 0.03 -5.93
C ALA A 70 1.39 -1.01 -6.82
N VAL A 71 2.71 -0.92 -6.94
CA VAL A 71 3.52 -1.88 -7.71
C VAL A 71 4.88 -2.08 -7.06
N SER A 72 5.43 -3.29 -7.14
CA SER A 72 6.80 -3.56 -6.70
C SER A 72 7.81 -3.14 -7.78
N PHE A 73 8.90 -2.52 -7.37
CA PHE A 73 10.02 -2.17 -8.24
C PHE A 73 11.31 -2.15 -7.44
N LYS A 74 12.35 -2.86 -7.90
CA LYS A 74 13.68 -2.89 -7.26
C LYS A 74 13.62 -3.09 -5.74
N ARG A 75 12.81 -4.05 -5.28
CA ARG A 75 12.56 -4.41 -3.86
C ARG A 75 11.89 -3.32 -3.01
N LYS A 76 11.46 -2.22 -3.62
CA LYS A 76 10.62 -1.19 -3.03
C LYS A 76 9.20 -1.30 -3.58
N ILE A 77 8.29 -0.53 -3.02
CA ILE A 77 6.89 -0.48 -3.46
C ILE A 77 6.55 0.96 -3.80
N LEU A 78 6.11 1.22 -5.03
CA LEU A 78 5.60 2.52 -5.44
C LEU A 78 4.10 2.54 -5.28
N ILE A 79 3.58 3.66 -4.80
CA ILE A 79 2.15 3.96 -4.77
C ILE A 79 1.89 5.26 -5.51
N ALA A 80 0.79 5.35 -6.24
CA ALA A 80 0.41 6.56 -6.94
C ALA A 80 -1.09 6.72 -7.03
N GLY A 81 -1.53 7.97 -7.13
CA GLY A 81 -2.93 8.31 -7.37
C GLY A 81 -3.85 7.94 -6.22
N GLY A 82 -5.10 7.65 -6.59
CA GLY A 82 -6.24 7.51 -5.71
C GLY A 82 -6.83 8.85 -5.32
N TYR A 83 -7.68 8.84 -4.31
CA TYR A 83 -8.22 10.06 -3.74
C TYR A 83 -8.37 9.92 -2.24
N ARG A 84 -8.53 11.07 -1.59
CA ARG A 84 -8.94 11.16 -0.19
C ARG A 84 -10.24 11.92 -0.07
N ARG A 85 -10.89 11.80 1.08
CA ARG A 85 -11.95 12.73 1.46
C ARG A 85 -11.42 13.76 2.44
N ASP A 86 -11.85 15.00 2.29
CA ASP A 86 -11.64 16.03 3.30
C ASP A 86 -12.77 16.05 4.34
N GLU A 87 -12.71 17.02 5.24
CA GLU A 87 -13.68 17.23 6.32
C GLU A 87 -15.09 17.52 5.81
N THR A 88 -15.22 18.05 4.59
CA THR A 88 -16.50 18.33 3.92
C THR A 88 -17.01 17.14 3.10
N ASN A 89 -16.34 15.98 3.21
CA ASN A 89 -16.63 14.77 2.44
C ASN A 89 -16.37 14.92 0.92
N GLN A 90 -15.68 15.99 0.49
CA GLN A 90 -15.31 16.21 -0.90
C GLN A 90 -14.15 15.31 -1.29
N ARG A 91 -14.19 14.79 -2.51
CA ARG A 91 -13.14 13.93 -3.06
C ARG A 91 -11.99 14.77 -3.61
N ILE A 92 -10.79 14.53 -3.10
CA ILE A 92 -9.55 15.18 -3.56
C ILE A 92 -8.67 14.11 -4.21
N VAL A 93 -8.63 14.13 -5.55
CA VAL A 93 -7.80 13.22 -6.34
C VAL A 93 -6.32 13.54 -6.14
N GLN A 94 -5.51 12.50 -5.96
CA GLN A 94 -4.09 12.64 -5.65
C GLN A 94 -3.24 12.50 -6.91
N SER A 95 -2.21 13.34 -7.00
CA SER A 95 -1.09 13.17 -7.94
C SER A 95 0.12 12.51 -7.28
N VAL A 96 0.16 12.49 -5.94
CA VAL A 96 1.38 12.15 -5.19
C VAL A 96 1.82 10.71 -5.44
N VAL A 97 3.08 10.57 -5.84
CA VAL A 97 3.80 9.29 -5.93
C VAL A 97 4.73 9.15 -4.73
N GLU A 98 4.53 8.10 -3.94
CA GLU A 98 5.37 7.76 -2.80
C GLU A 98 6.02 6.38 -3.01
N VAL A 99 7.20 6.19 -2.47
CA VAL A 99 7.93 4.92 -2.47
C VAL A 99 8.09 4.45 -1.05
N PHE A 100 7.62 3.24 -0.78
CA PHE A 100 7.85 2.53 0.46
C PHE A 100 9.10 1.67 0.36
N SER A 101 10.03 1.89 1.28
CA SER A 101 11.13 0.99 1.56
C SER A 101 10.67 0.01 2.66
N PRO A 102 10.49 -1.28 2.35
CA PRO A 102 9.99 -2.26 3.32
C PRO A 102 10.91 -2.40 4.55
N PRO A 103 10.39 -2.95 5.67
CA PRO A 103 11.15 -3.11 6.90
C PRO A 103 12.53 -3.77 6.75
N ASN A 104 13.49 -3.23 7.49
CA ASN A 104 14.84 -3.76 7.69
C ASN A 104 15.29 -3.56 9.15
N ALA A 105 16.54 -3.90 9.47
CA ALA A 105 17.07 -3.81 10.83
C ALA A 105 17.09 -2.37 11.41
N GLU A 106 17.31 -1.35 10.58
CA GLU A 106 17.38 0.06 10.99
C GLU A 106 16.00 0.75 10.98
N ARG A 107 15.09 0.24 10.16
CA ARG A 107 13.72 0.74 9.95
C ARG A 107 12.74 -0.42 10.10
N PRO A 108 12.40 -0.82 11.32
CA PRO A 108 11.57 -2.02 11.56
C PRO A 108 10.13 -1.89 11.06
N ARG A 109 9.66 -0.67 10.78
CA ARG A 109 8.33 -0.39 10.19
C ARG A 109 8.38 -0.01 8.72
N GLY A 110 9.57 0.04 8.12
CA GLY A 110 9.78 0.62 6.80
C GLY A 110 9.80 2.14 6.83
N GLU A 111 9.93 2.74 5.65
CA GLU A 111 10.05 4.20 5.50
C GLU A 111 9.44 4.64 4.17
N TRP A 112 8.83 5.82 4.18
CA TRP A 112 8.22 6.44 3.00
C TRP A 112 9.09 7.56 2.45
N THR A 113 9.13 7.66 1.13
CA THR A 113 9.78 8.76 0.43
C THR A 113 8.86 9.24 -0.68
N ARG A 114 8.47 10.52 -0.66
CA ARG A 114 7.77 11.13 -1.79
C ARG A 114 8.76 11.36 -2.93
N VAL A 115 8.41 10.93 -4.15
CA VAL A 115 9.37 10.96 -5.28
C VAL A 115 8.93 11.82 -6.45
N ALA A 116 7.62 11.98 -6.68
CA ALA A 116 7.10 12.73 -7.82
C ALA A 116 5.61 13.05 -7.66
N ASP A 117 5.08 13.82 -8.61
CA ASP A 117 3.65 13.90 -8.91
C ASP A 117 3.36 13.28 -10.27
N LEU A 118 2.18 12.66 -10.40
CA LEU A 118 1.55 12.43 -11.68
C LEU A 118 1.21 13.78 -12.32
N LEU A 119 1.44 13.92 -13.63
CA LEU A 119 1.11 15.13 -14.39
C LEU A 119 -0.37 15.52 -14.27
N VAL A 120 -1.23 14.52 -14.11
CA VAL A 120 -2.66 14.68 -13.86
C VAL A 120 -3.02 13.78 -12.68
N PRO A 121 -3.70 14.30 -11.64
CA PRO A 121 -4.24 13.49 -10.57
C PRO A 121 -5.17 12.38 -11.11
N ARG A 122 -4.98 11.15 -10.65
CA ARG A 122 -5.73 9.96 -11.15
C ARG A 122 -6.22 9.08 -10.01
N GLN A 123 -7.33 8.40 -10.24
CA GLN A 123 -7.90 7.37 -9.37
C GLN A 123 -8.32 6.18 -10.22
N GLY A 124 -8.38 4.98 -9.65
CA GLY A 124 -8.74 3.77 -10.42
C GLY A 124 -7.72 3.40 -11.49
N LEU A 125 -6.49 3.93 -11.38
CA LEU A 125 -5.38 3.64 -12.26
C LEU A 125 -4.77 2.27 -11.98
N VAL A 126 -3.95 1.81 -12.92
CA VAL A 126 -3.02 0.68 -12.76
C VAL A 126 -1.60 1.20 -12.89
N LEU A 127 -0.72 0.78 -11.99
CA LEU A 127 0.72 0.97 -12.14
C LEU A 127 1.35 -0.29 -12.70
N LEU A 128 2.18 -0.13 -13.72
CA LEU A 128 2.91 -1.22 -14.35
C LEU A 128 4.39 -0.89 -14.40
N VAL A 129 5.22 -1.89 -14.10
CA VAL A 129 6.66 -1.83 -14.34
C VAL A 129 6.95 -2.67 -15.58
N ILE A 130 7.52 -2.05 -16.61
CA ILE A 130 8.04 -2.74 -17.80
C ILE A 130 9.52 -2.40 -17.91
N LYS A 131 10.38 -3.42 -17.86
CA LYS A 131 11.84 -3.26 -17.76
C LYS A 131 12.20 -2.40 -16.54
N ASP A 132 12.57 -1.14 -16.76
CA ASP A 132 12.91 -0.16 -15.73
C ASP A 132 12.00 1.08 -15.73
N GLY A 133 10.93 1.07 -16.52
CA GLY A 133 9.96 2.16 -16.60
C GLY A 133 8.71 1.90 -15.76
N LEU A 134 8.26 2.93 -15.03
CA LEU A 134 6.96 2.96 -14.37
C LEU A 134 5.92 3.63 -15.28
N TYR A 135 4.80 2.96 -15.49
CA TYR A 135 3.69 3.46 -16.30
C TYR A 135 2.42 3.52 -15.45
N ALA A 136 1.69 4.64 -15.57
CA ALA A 136 0.36 4.81 -14.99
C ALA A 136 -0.67 4.77 -16.13
N LEU A 137 -1.59 3.82 -16.06
CA LEU A 137 -2.63 3.60 -17.07
C LEU A 137 -4.02 3.77 -16.44
N GLY A 138 -4.95 4.36 -17.18
CA GLY A 138 -6.29 4.72 -16.69
C GLY A 138 -6.36 6.12 -16.10
#